data_AF-M5G4Y1-F1
#
_entry.id   AF-M5G4Y1-F1
#
_cell.length_a   1.000
_cell.length_b   1.000
_cell.length_c   1.000
_cell.angle_alpha   90.00
_cell.angle_beta   90.00
_cell.angle_gamma   90.00
#
_symmetry.space_group_name_H-M   'P 1'
#
loop_
_entity.id
_entity.type
_entity.pdbx_description
1 polymer ?
#
loop_
_entity_poly.entity_id
_entity_poly.type
_entity_poly.pdbx_seq_one_letter_code
_entity_poly.pdbx_strand_id
1 'polypeptide(L)'
;MWLPADRDVGSTWLALRSGLWKSWFRWGWTGIQRMDYQYTPRCEKVFRQEMERRGLEMKDAWYLVNICVDPAEQGRGYTSLLMSAANSRWPEKPMLLESSTPKSRDVYLHLGFELLEQVNLGRGEVTPEGVLGEDREGITLWCMIKV
;
A
#
# COMPACT_ATOMS: atom_id res chain seq x y z
N MET A 1 9.86 1.04 0.96
CA MET A 1 10.15 -0.33 0.53
C MET A 1 9.28 -0.66 -0.66
N TRP A 2 9.91 -1.16 -1.73
CA TRP A 2 9.21 -1.65 -2.92
C TRP A 2 9.13 -3.17 -2.87
N LEU A 3 7.96 -3.72 -3.19
CA LEU A 3 7.82 -5.13 -3.50
C LEU A 3 8.03 -5.34 -5.00
N PRO A 4 8.83 -6.36 -5.37
CA PRO A 4 9.13 -6.65 -6.75
C PRO A 4 7.90 -7.13 -7.52
N ALA A 5 7.77 -6.66 -8.76
CA ALA A 5 6.73 -7.08 -9.68
C ALA A 5 6.84 -8.58 -10.04
N ASP A 6 8.07 -9.04 -10.27
CA ASP A 6 8.37 -10.37 -10.82
C ASP A 6 8.35 -11.50 -9.79
N ARG A 7 8.00 -11.23 -8.51
CA ARG A 7 7.96 -12.26 -7.47
C ARG A 7 6.64 -12.31 -6.74
N ASP A 8 6.15 -13.53 -6.58
CA ASP A 8 5.05 -13.83 -5.67
C ASP A 8 5.51 -13.70 -4.21
N VAL A 9 5.26 -12.52 -3.65
CA VAL A 9 5.50 -12.16 -2.25
C VAL A 9 4.43 -12.71 -1.31
N GLY A 10 3.32 -13.23 -1.85
CA GLY A 10 2.24 -13.89 -1.11
C GLY A 10 2.39 -15.41 -1.01
N SER A 11 3.41 -15.99 -1.65
CA SER A 11 3.61 -17.44 -1.69
C SER A 11 3.63 -18.07 -0.29
N THR A 12 2.78 -19.07 -0.06
CA THR A 12 2.71 -19.83 1.19
C THR A 12 4.07 -20.41 1.61
N TRP A 13 4.91 -20.74 0.64
CA TRP A 13 6.27 -21.24 0.89
C TRP A 13 7.21 -20.18 1.43
N LEU A 14 7.12 -18.95 0.88
CA LEU A 14 7.87 -17.81 1.37
C LEU A 14 7.37 -17.39 2.76
N ALA A 15 6.08 -17.46 3.02
CA ALA A 15 5.49 -17.23 4.33
C ALA A 15 6.00 -18.23 5.38
N LEU A 16 6.07 -19.51 5.03
CA LEU A 16 6.63 -20.53 5.92
C LEU A 16 8.12 -20.28 6.20
N ARG A 17 8.92 -20.04 5.14
CA ARG A 17 10.38 -19.83 5.26
C ARG A 17 10.76 -18.55 6.00
N SER A 18 9.99 -17.47 5.85
CA SER A 18 10.21 -16.20 6.54
C SER A 18 9.84 -16.27 8.03
N GLY A 19 9.18 -17.34 8.47
CA GLY A 19 8.73 -17.48 9.85
C GLY A 19 7.48 -16.66 10.15
N LEU A 20 6.69 -16.25 9.14
CA LEU A 20 5.43 -15.52 9.31
C LEU A 20 4.44 -16.26 10.21
N TRP A 21 4.49 -17.59 10.28
CA TRP A 21 3.71 -18.41 11.21
C TRP A 21 3.96 -18.05 12.68
N LYS A 22 5.15 -17.54 13.05
CA LYS A 22 5.44 -17.08 14.41
C LYS A 22 4.69 -15.79 14.75
N SER A 23 4.35 -14.97 13.75
CA SER A 23 3.54 -13.77 13.94
C SER A 23 2.13 -14.13 14.40
N TRP A 24 1.62 -15.32 14.05
CA TRP A 24 0.30 -15.77 14.51
C TRP A 24 0.20 -15.86 16.04
N PHE A 25 1.27 -16.32 16.70
CA PHE A 25 1.35 -16.39 18.16
C PHE A 25 1.49 -15.02 18.83
N ARG A 26 1.96 -14.00 18.10
CA ARG A 26 2.18 -12.65 18.65
C ARG A 26 1.00 -11.71 18.41
N TRP A 27 0.36 -11.81 17.25
CA TRP A 27 -0.76 -10.94 16.86
C TRP A 27 -2.11 -11.47 17.29
N GLY A 28 -2.18 -12.76 17.64
CA GLY A 28 -3.44 -13.44 17.96
C GLY A 28 -4.33 -13.61 16.73
N TRP A 29 -5.42 -14.36 16.91
CA TRP A 29 -6.34 -14.70 15.84
C TRP A 29 -7.00 -13.46 15.20
N THR A 30 -7.43 -12.50 16.01
CA THR A 30 -8.08 -11.28 15.54
C THR A 30 -7.16 -10.42 14.68
N GLY A 31 -5.86 -10.33 15.02
CA GLY A 31 -4.89 -9.57 14.25
C GLY A 31 -4.67 -10.16 12.85
N ILE A 32 -4.60 -11.50 12.75
CA ILE A 32 -4.50 -12.21 11.47
C ILE A 32 -5.76 -11.99 10.65
N GLN A 33 -6.95 -12.16 11.24
CA GLN A 33 -8.22 -11.94 10.53
C GLN A 33 -8.33 -10.51 9.98
N ARG A 34 -7.89 -9.50 10.73
CA ARG A 34 -7.88 -8.10 10.24
C ARG A 34 -6.97 -7.91 9.05
N MET A 35 -5.75 -8.45 9.09
CA MET A 35 -4.80 -8.35 7.99
C MET A 35 -5.31 -9.07 6.73
N ASP A 36 -5.71 -10.34 6.89
CA ASP A 36 -6.04 -11.21 5.76
C ASP A 36 -7.42 -10.93 5.15
N TYR A 37 -8.40 -10.47 5.93
CA TYR A 37 -9.77 -10.24 5.44
C TYR A 37 -10.13 -8.76 5.24
N GLN A 38 -9.62 -7.83 6.05
CA GLN A 38 -10.10 -6.45 6.01
C GLN A 38 -9.21 -5.55 5.15
N TYR A 39 -7.88 -5.68 5.24
CA TYR A 39 -6.94 -4.70 4.66
C TYR A 39 -6.57 -5.05 3.22
N THR A 40 -5.83 -6.15 3.02
CA THR A 40 -5.23 -6.51 1.73
C THR A 40 -6.26 -6.74 0.62
N PRO A 41 -7.38 -7.47 0.84
CA PRO A 41 -8.28 -7.84 -0.26
C PRO A 41 -9.02 -6.65 -0.88
N ARG A 42 -9.26 -5.56 -0.12
CA ARG A 42 -10.01 -4.40 -0.62
C ARG A 42 -9.18 -3.59 -1.60
N CYS A 43 -7.99 -3.19 -1.19
CA CYS A 43 -7.08 -2.40 -2.05
C CYS A 43 -6.58 -3.24 -3.23
N GLU A 44 -6.26 -4.52 -2.99
CA GLU A 44 -5.81 -5.42 -4.06
C GLU A 44 -6.89 -5.65 -5.13
N LYS A 45 -8.18 -5.70 -4.74
CA LYS A 45 -9.28 -5.78 -5.70
C LYS A 45 -9.33 -4.56 -6.61
N VAL A 46 -9.16 -3.35 -6.06
CA VAL A 46 -9.12 -2.10 -6.85
C VAL A 46 -7.98 -2.16 -7.87
N PHE A 47 -6.79 -2.54 -7.42
CA PHE A 47 -5.63 -2.62 -8.32
C PHE A 47 -5.79 -3.67 -9.40
N ARG A 48 -6.28 -4.87 -9.07
CA ARG A 48 -6.52 -5.93 -10.06
C ARG A 48 -7.52 -5.49 -11.12
N GLN A 49 -8.65 -4.91 -10.71
CA GLN A 49 -9.67 -4.42 -11.63
C GLN A 49 -9.12 -3.33 -12.57
N GLU A 50 -8.32 -2.41 -12.03
CA GLU A 50 -7.75 -1.34 -12.84
C GLU A 50 -6.66 -1.84 -13.80
N MET A 51 -5.80 -2.75 -13.33
CA MET A 51 -4.76 -3.36 -14.17
C MET A 51 -5.39 -4.16 -15.32
N GLU A 52 -6.42 -4.96 -15.03
CA GLU A 52 -7.21 -5.68 -16.05
C GLU A 52 -7.83 -4.71 -17.06
N ARG A 53 -8.43 -3.60 -16.59
CA ARG A 53 -9.02 -2.57 -17.46
C ARG A 53 -8.01 -1.92 -18.40
N ARG A 54 -6.75 -1.79 -17.95
CA ARG A 54 -5.63 -1.24 -18.75
C ARG A 54 -4.91 -2.30 -19.59
N GLY A 55 -5.30 -3.58 -19.51
CA GLY A 55 -4.64 -4.68 -20.22
C GLY A 55 -3.24 -5.00 -19.68
N LEU A 56 -2.98 -4.69 -18.41
CA LEU A 56 -1.71 -4.92 -17.72
C LEU A 56 -1.85 -6.09 -16.73
N GLU A 57 -0.76 -6.81 -16.48
CA GLU A 57 -0.75 -7.87 -15.48
C GLU A 57 -0.19 -7.39 -14.14
N MET A 58 -0.76 -7.83 -13.02
CA MET A 58 -0.27 -7.48 -11.67
C MET A 58 1.21 -7.80 -11.46
N LYS A 59 1.73 -8.85 -12.12
CA LYS A 59 3.15 -9.26 -12.07
C LYS A 59 4.11 -8.29 -12.75
N ASP A 60 3.60 -7.28 -13.46
CA ASP A 60 4.43 -6.25 -14.09
C ASP A 60 4.49 -4.97 -13.25
N ALA A 61 3.68 -4.88 -12.19
CA ALA A 61 3.58 -3.69 -11.35
C ALA A 61 4.45 -3.77 -10.09
N TRP A 62 5.20 -2.71 -9.82
CA TRP A 62 5.92 -2.53 -8.56
C TRP A 62 4.98 -1.97 -7.49
N TYR A 63 4.99 -2.56 -6.30
CA TYR A 63 4.11 -2.12 -5.22
C TYR A 63 4.90 -1.41 -4.11
N LEU A 64 4.56 -0.15 -3.82
CA LEU A 64 5.19 0.63 -2.76
C LEU A 64 4.47 0.38 -1.44
N VAL A 65 5.07 -0.42 -0.57
CA VAL A 65 4.51 -0.74 0.76
C VAL A 65 4.59 0.45 1.71
N ASN A 66 5.72 1.14 1.70
CA ASN A 66 5.94 2.28 2.58
C ASN A 66 7.02 3.21 2.01
N ILE A 67 6.91 4.49 2.33
CA ILE A 67 7.99 5.46 2.18
C ILE A 67 7.88 6.40 3.37
N CYS A 68 9.01 6.67 4.01
CA CYS A 68 9.05 7.47 5.22
C CYS A 68 10.16 8.51 5.07
N VAL A 69 9.89 9.70 5.58
CA VAL A 69 10.86 10.80 5.70
C VAL A 69 10.87 11.20 7.16
N ASP A 70 12.05 11.38 7.73
CA ASP A 70 12.21 11.90 9.09
C ASP A 70 11.42 13.22 9.22
N PRO A 71 10.59 13.40 10.27
CA PRO A 71 9.85 14.63 10.51
C PRO A 71 10.70 15.92 10.41
N ALA A 72 11.94 15.91 10.90
CA ALA A 72 12.84 17.07 10.87
C ALA A 72 13.33 17.42 9.45
N GLU A 73 13.22 16.45 8.53
CA GLU A 73 13.75 16.51 7.17
C GLU A 73 12.63 16.62 6.11
N GLN A 74 11.37 16.77 6.54
CA GLN A 74 10.24 16.96 5.64
C GLN A 74 10.35 18.27 4.84
N GLY A 75 9.73 18.29 3.65
CA GLY A 75 9.72 19.47 2.78
C GLY A 75 10.97 19.64 1.91
N ARG A 76 11.98 18.76 2.05
CA ARG A 76 13.24 18.81 1.28
C ARG A 76 13.23 17.98 -0.01
N GLY A 77 12.07 17.44 -0.41
CA GLY A 77 11.93 16.70 -1.67
C GLY A 77 12.44 15.26 -1.66
N TYR A 78 12.69 14.65 -0.50
CA TYR A 78 13.17 13.26 -0.41
C TYR A 78 12.23 12.23 -1.06
N THR A 79 10.91 12.40 -0.94
CA THR A 79 9.94 11.55 -1.64
C THR A 79 10.12 11.65 -3.15
N SER A 80 10.27 12.86 -3.68
CA SER A 80 10.52 13.09 -5.11
C SER A 80 11.85 12.48 -5.56
N LEU A 81 12.90 12.59 -4.74
CA LEU A 81 14.20 11.98 -5.00
C LEU A 81 14.09 10.45 -5.10
N LEU A 82 13.45 9.81 -4.12
CA LEU A 82 13.27 8.36 -4.08
C LEU A 82 12.37 7.86 -5.23
N MET A 83 11.30 8.58 -5.55
CA MET A 83 10.44 8.27 -6.68
C MET A 83 11.13 8.47 -8.03
N SER A 84 11.95 9.51 -8.17
CA SER A 84 12.78 9.70 -9.36
C SER A 84 13.74 8.54 -9.54
N ALA A 85 14.41 8.09 -8.47
CA ALA A 85 15.31 6.94 -8.53
C ALA A 85 14.56 5.64 -8.91
N ALA A 86 13.35 5.43 -8.39
CA ALA A 86 12.50 4.32 -8.77
C ALA A 86 12.12 4.36 -10.26
N ASN A 87 11.68 5.51 -10.77
CA ASN A 87 11.33 5.69 -12.18
C ASN A 87 12.54 5.46 -13.11
N SER A 88 13.74 5.93 -12.72
CA SER A 88 14.96 5.67 -13.50
C SER A 88 15.37 4.20 -13.48
N ARG A 89 15.10 3.49 -12.38
CA ARG A 89 15.44 2.07 -12.24
C ARG A 89 14.47 1.15 -12.96
N TRP A 90 13.19 1.50 -12.98
CA TRP A 90 12.11 0.73 -13.57
C TRP A 90 11.31 1.61 -14.54
N PRO A 91 11.92 2.03 -15.66
CA PRO A 91 11.25 2.86 -16.64
C PRO A 91 10.04 2.11 -17.22
N GLU A 92 8.94 2.84 -17.43
CA GLU A 92 7.71 2.33 -18.05
C GLU A 92 7.07 1.14 -17.32
N LYS A 93 7.44 0.92 -16.05
CA LYS A 93 6.81 -0.10 -15.20
C LYS A 93 5.69 0.52 -14.37
N PRO A 94 4.49 -0.09 -14.35
CA PRO A 94 3.43 0.34 -13.48
C PRO A 94 3.87 0.35 -12.01
N MET A 95 3.44 1.35 -11.26
CA MET A 95 3.68 1.46 -9.82
C MET A 95 2.35 1.61 -9.09
N LEU A 96 2.13 0.78 -8.07
CA LEU A 96 0.92 0.75 -7.25
C LEU A 96 1.27 1.17 -5.83
N LEU A 97 0.38 1.94 -5.20
CA LEU A 97 0.51 2.31 -3.80
C LEU A 97 -0.83 2.67 -3.16
N GLU A 98 -0.88 2.56 -1.84
CA GLU A 98 -1.90 3.14 -1.00
C GLU A 98 -1.31 4.30 -0.21
N SER A 99 -1.87 5.48 -0.41
CA SER A 99 -1.58 6.62 0.46
C SER A 99 -2.47 6.54 1.70
N SER A 100 -1.89 6.82 2.88
CA SER A 100 -2.57 6.80 4.17
C SER A 100 -2.89 8.18 4.74
N THR A 101 -2.50 9.26 4.06
CA THR A 101 -2.80 10.64 4.48
C THR A 101 -3.07 11.54 3.27
N PRO A 102 -3.96 12.54 3.37
CA PRO A 102 -4.22 13.48 2.28
C PRO A 102 -2.94 14.18 1.78
N LYS A 103 -2.04 14.55 2.70
CA LYS A 103 -0.75 15.15 2.37
C LYS A 103 0.09 14.25 1.47
N SER A 104 0.20 12.95 1.79
CA SER A 104 0.97 12.01 0.96
C SER A 104 0.29 11.73 -0.38
N ARG A 105 -1.05 11.66 -0.42
CA ARG A 105 -1.84 11.54 -1.66
C ARG A 105 -1.51 12.68 -2.61
N ASP A 106 -1.54 13.91 -2.11
CA ASP A 106 -1.29 15.10 -2.94
C ASP A 106 0.14 15.14 -3.49
N VAL A 107 1.11 14.64 -2.71
CA VAL A 107 2.49 14.45 -3.20
C VAL A 107 2.51 13.44 -4.35
N TYR A 108 1.82 12.30 -4.24
CA TYR A 108 1.81 11.31 -5.31
C TYR A 108 1.07 11.79 -6.56
N LEU A 109 -0.04 12.52 -6.41
CA LEU A 109 -0.73 13.19 -7.52
C LEU A 109 0.23 14.11 -8.28
N HIS A 110 1.02 14.93 -7.56
CA HIS A 110 2.04 15.78 -8.16
C HIS A 110 3.14 14.99 -8.88
N LEU A 111 3.47 13.79 -8.41
CA LEU A 111 4.47 12.90 -9.02
C LEU A 111 3.91 12.06 -10.20
N GLY A 112 2.67 12.32 -10.62
CA GLY A 112 2.04 11.69 -11.77
C GLY A 112 1.33 10.37 -11.45
N PHE A 113 1.01 10.10 -10.19
CA PHE A 113 0.08 9.03 -9.84
C PHE A 113 -1.36 9.49 -10.07
N GLU A 114 -2.20 8.57 -10.50
CA GLU A 114 -3.64 8.72 -10.64
C GLU A 114 -4.34 8.13 -9.40
N LEU A 115 -5.38 8.80 -8.93
CA LEU A 115 -6.25 8.27 -7.87
C LEU A 115 -7.27 7.30 -8.47
N LEU A 116 -7.31 6.06 -7.98
CA LEU A 116 -8.26 5.04 -8.42
C LEU A 116 -9.51 5.01 -7.56
N GLU A 117 -9.33 4.77 -6.26
CA GLU A 117 -10.43 4.63 -5.31
C GLU A 117 -9.98 5.08 -3.92
N GLN A 118 -10.92 5.62 -3.15
CA GLN A 118 -10.76 5.86 -1.72
C GLN A 118 -11.39 4.70 -0.95
N VAL A 119 -10.57 3.93 -0.25
CA VAL A 119 -11.00 2.78 0.54
C VAL A 119 -11.01 3.18 2.02
N ASN A 120 -12.12 2.93 2.71
CA ASN A 120 -12.22 3.12 4.16
C ASN A 120 -12.18 1.76 4.88
N LEU A 121 -11.26 1.62 5.83
CA LEU A 121 -10.98 0.40 6.57
C LEU A 121 -11.35 0.54 8.05
N GLY A 122 -11.97 -0.48 8.62
CA GLY A 122 -12.29 -0.49 10.06
C GLY A 122 -13.33 0.55 10.48
N ARG A 123 -14.16 1.05 9.56
CA ARG A 123 -15.30 1.92 9.88
C ARG A 123 -16.20 1.26 10.91
N GLY A 124 -16.53 1.98 11.99
CA GLY A 124 -17.29 1.46 13.14
C GLY A 124 -16.46 0.65 14.14
N GLU A 125 -15.17 0.44 13.88
CA GLU A 125 -14.25 -0.30 14.76
C GLU A 125 -13.10 0.56 15.30
N VAL A 126 -12.51 1.41 14.45
CA VAL A 126 -11.29 2.17 14.77
C VAL A 126 -11.40 3.64 14.38
N THR A 127 -10.60 4.46 15.04
CA THR A 127 -10.34 5.87 14.74
C THR A 127 -9.63 6.06 13.39
N PRO A 128 -9.58 7.29 12.86
CA PRO A 128 -8.76 7.63 11.69
C PRO A 128 -7.29 7.23 11.82
N GLU A 129 -6.74 7.20 13.05
CA GLU A 129 -5.37 6.77 13.34
C GLU A 129 -5.22 5.24 13.39
N GLY A 130 -6.31 4.48 13.25
CA GLY A 130 -6.30 3.02 13.28
C GLY A 130 -6.27 2.42 14.68
N VAL A 131 -6.51 3.22 15.72
CA VAL A 131 -6.59 2.76 17.11
C VAL A 131 -8.04 2.68 17.59
N LEU A 132 -8.31 1.92 18.66
CA LEU A 132 -9.63 1.88 19.27
C LEU A 132 -9.96 3.24 19.90
N GLY A 133 -11.16 3.75 19.66
CA GLY A 133 -11.60 5.04 20.21
C GLY A 133 -13.09 5.30 20.03
N GLU A 134 -13.52 6.49 20.45
CA GLU A 134 -14.90 6.96 20.34
C GLU A 134 -15.25 7.37 18.91
N ASP A 135 -14.33 8.09 18.25
CA ASP A 135 -14.42 8.38 16.83
C ASP A 135 -14.10 7.12 16.03
N ARG A 136 -15.09 6.58 15.34
CA ARG A 136 -14.99 5.29 14.63
C ARG A 136 -15.17 5.46 13.12
N GLU A 137 -14.63 6.54 12.58
CA GLU A 137 -14.66 6.83 11.15
C GLU A 137 -13.86 5.85 10.29
N GLY A 138 -12.88 5.14 10.88
CA GLY A 138 -12.00 4.21 10.17
C GLY A 138 -10.83 4.90 9.46
N ILE A 139 -9.89 4.09 9.00
CA ILE A 139 -8.70 4.55 8.28
C ILE A 139 -9.07 4.77 6.82
N THR A 140 -8.75 5.94 6.28
CA THR A 140 -8.89 6.21 4.86
C THR A 140 -7.59 5.93 4.12
N LEU A 141 -7.67 5.11 3.07
CA LEU A 141 -6.61 4.86 2.12
C LEU A 141 -7.01 5.36 0.74
N TRP A 142 -6.03 5.87 -0.01
CA TRP A 142 -6.18 6.23 -1.42
C TRP A 142 -5.35 5.27 -2.25
N CYS A 143 -6.03 4.39 -2.99
CA CYS A 143 -5.39 3.49 -3.96
C CYS A 143 -4.98 4.29 -5.18
N MET A 144 -3.71 4.23 -5.54
CA MET A 144 -3.13 5.04 -6.62
C MET A 144 -2.26 4.20 -7.54
N ILE A 145 -2.24 4.56 -8.81
CA ILE A 145 -1.41 3.93 -9.84
C ILE A 145 -0.63 4.97 -10.61
N LYS A 146 0.57 4.62 -11.04
CA LYS A 146 1.30 5.31 -12.09
C LYS A 146 1.62 4.31 -13.18
N VAL A 147 1.33 4.64 -14.45
CA VAL A 147 1.68 3.85 -15.63
C VAL A 147 2.67 4.58 -16.50
#